data_AF-A0A933U233-F1
#
_entry.id   AF-A0A933U233-F1
#
_cell.length_a   1.000
_cell.length_b   1.000
_cell.length_c   1.000
_cell.angle_alpha   90.00
_cell.angle_beta   90.00
_cell.angle_gamma   90.00
#
_symmetry.space_group_name_H-M   'P 1'
#
loop_
_entity.id
_entity.type
_entity.pdbx_description
1 polymer ?
#
loop_
_entity_poly.entity_id
_entity_poly.type
_entity_poly.pdbx_seq_one_letter_code
_entity_poly.pdbx_strand_id
1 'polypeptide(L)'
;MPRRSRTTPKSRWYEEMHRAHQDFRRSSAALLQTLRACRSMPGADLRDCLRVEFDSFARLLRRHFAQEECAELFQPDCASTPAGRRWAERTLEAHRAFESRLDQLGRMLHDGPPADAFEEGLMALIDDLFEHELSEERLVQRLVFEESEGLDIGL
;
A
#
# COMPACT_ATOMS: atom_id res chain seq x y z
N MET A 1 20.70 -34.02 -11.75
CA MET A 1 20.54 -32.67 -12.36
C MET A 1 19.35 -32.00 -11.70
N PRO A 2 19.51 -30.92 -10.91
CA PRO A 2 18.37 -30.26 -10.30
C PRO A 2 17.56 -29.57 -11.40
N ARG A 3 16.27 -29.93 -11.53
CA ARG A 3 15.30 -29.23 -12.37
C ARG A 3 15.25 -27.78 -11.90
N ARG A 4 15.81 -26.85 -12.68
CA ARG A 4 15.55 -25.42 -12.50
C ARG A 4 14.05 -25.23 -12.69
N SER A 5 13.33 -25.00 -11.59
CA SER A 5 11.92 -24.65 -11.64
C SER A 5 11.78 -23.35 -12.43
N ARG A 6 11.24 -23.42 -13.65
CA ARG A 6 10.89 -22.21 -14.43
C ARG A 6 9.70 -21.60 -13.72
N THR A 7 9.95 -20.62 -12.85
CA THR A 7 8.89 -19.78 -12.29
C THR A 7 8.14 -19.14 -13.46
N THR A 8 6.81 -19.33 -13.50
CA THR A 8 5.95 -18.74 -14.51
C THR A 8 5.92 -17.22 -14.32
N PRO A 9 5.70 -16.42 -15.38
CA PRO A 9 5.66 -14.96 -15.26
C PRO A 9 4.72 -14.46 -14.15
N LYS A 10 3.60 -15.16 -13.92
CA LYS A 10 2.63 -14.89 -12.85
C LYS A 10 3.20 -15.09 -11.44
N SER A 11 4.05 -16.10 -11.21
CA SER A 11 4.62 -16.33 -9.88
C SER A 11 5.68 -15.28 -9.53
N ARG A 12 6.42 -14.79 -10.52
CA ARG A 12 7.38 -13.69 -10.34
C ARG A 12 6.68 -12.39 -9.94
N TRP A 13 5.57 -12.07 -10.60
CA TRP A 13 4.80 -10.88 -10.28
C TRP A 13 4.22 -10.93 -8.86
N TYR A 14 3.66 -12.09 -8.45
CA TYR A 14 3.22 -12.31 -7.07
C TYR A 14 4.36 -12.10 -6.05
N GLU A 15 5.55 -12.65 -6.32
CA GLU A 15 6.72 -12.42 -5.45
C GLU A 15 7.15 -10.96 -5.39
N GLU A 16 7.05 -10.21 -6.50
CA GLU A 16 7.39 -8.79 -6.57
C GLU A 16 6.41 -7.94 -5.76
N MET A 17 5.10 -8.17 -5.91
CA MET A 17 4.06 -7.52 -5.11
C MET A 17 4.21 -7.87 -3.62
N HIS A 18 4.40 -9.14 -3.28
CA HIS A 18 4.59 -9.54 -1.88
C HIS A 18 5.83 -8.89 -1.24
N ARG A 19 6.92 -8.72 -2.00
CA ARG A 19 8.09 -7.95 -1.54
C ARG A 19 7.77 -6.47 -1.35
N ALA A 20 6.98 -5.86 -2.24
CA ALA A 20 6.55 -4.47 -2.09
C ALA A 20 5.75 -4.26 -0.79
N HIS A 21 4.81 -5.15 -0.47
CA HIS A 21 4.06 -5.11 0.80
C HIS A 21 4.96 -5.31 2.03
N GLN A 22 5.95 -6.20 1.94
CA GLN A 22 6.94 -6.35 3.02
C GLN A 22 7.76 -5.07 3.23
N ASP A 23 8.18 -4.41 2.14
CA ASP A 23 8.91 -3.15 2.19
C ASP A 23 8.04 -2.05 2.82
N PHE A 24 6.75 -2.00 2.46
CA PHE A 24 5.76 -1.10 3.05
C PHE A 24 5.60 -1.33 4.55
N ARG A 25 5.42 -2.58 5.00
CA ARG A 25 5.32 -2.93 6.42
C ARG A 25 6.55 -2.51 7.21
N ARG A 26 7.75 -2.72 6.66
CA ARG A 26 9.00 -2.25 7.28
C ARG A 26 9.06 -0.72 7.38
N SER A 27 8.69 -0.02 6.31
CA SER A 27 8.66 1.45 6.29
C SER A 27 7.65 2.02 7.29
N SER A 28 6.47 1.40 7.40
CA SER A 28 5.43 1.77 8.37
C SER A 28 5.91 1.60 9.81
N ALA A 29 6.56 0.47 10.10
CA ALA A 29 7.13 0.20 11.42
C ALA A 29 8.23 1.21 11.80
N ALA A 30 9.11 1.55 10.85
CA ALA A 30 10.15 2.56 11.05
C ALA A 30 9.55 3.95 11.33
N LEU A 31 8.55 4.37 10.56
CA LEU A 31 7.88 5.65 10.75
C LEU A 31 7.19 5.75 12.11
N LEU A 32 6.47 4.70 12.54
CA LEU A 32 5.83 4.64 13.86
C LEU A 32 6.86 4.61 15.00
N GLN A 33 8.01 3.93 14.81
CA GLN A 33 9.09 3.94 15.78
C GLN A 33 9.70 5.35 15.92
N THR A 34 9.93 6.04 14.81
CA THR A 34 10.43 7.42 14.80
C THR A 34 9.42 8.35 15.48
N LEU A 35 8.12 8.23 15.18
CA LEU A 35 7.07 9.00 15.85
C LEU A 35 7.14 8.87 17.38
N ARG A 36 7.23 7.62 17.88
CA ARG A 36 7.35 7.36 19.32
C ARG A 36 8.63 7.96 19.93
N ALA A 37 9.75 7.88 19.21
CA ALA A 37 11.01 8.47 19.66
C ALA A 37 10.97 10.00 19.67
N CYS A 38 10.35 10.64 18.66
CA CYS A 38 10.19 12.09 18.61
C CYS A 38 9.38 12.60 19.80
N ARG A 39 8.30 11.89 20.18
CA ARG A 39 7.46 12.26 21.32
C ARG A 39 8.17 12.15 22.67
N SER A 40 9.13 11.24 22.81
CA SER A 40 9.87 11.06 24.07
C SER A 40 11.02 12.04 24.25
N MET A 41 11.35 12.83 23.23
CA MET A 41 12.42 13.83 23.29
C MET A 41 11.87 15.23 23.66
N PRO A 42 12.24 15.78 24.83
CA PRO A 42 11.81 17.12 25.21
C PRO A 42 12.34 18.17 24.23
N GLY A 43 11.44 19.01 23.70
CA GLY A 43 11.78 20.11 22.80
C GLY A 43 12.12 19.70 21.36
N ALA A 44 11.94 18.43 20.98
CA ALA A 44 12.07 18.02 19.59
C ALA A 44 10.95 18.64 18.74
N ASP A 45 11.32 19.21 17.59
CA ASP A 45 10.36 19.57 16.57
C ASP A 45 9.90 18.30 15.84
N LEU A 46 8.63 17.94 16.03
CA LEU A 46 8.02 16.76 15.43
C LEU A 46 8.16 16.75 13.90
N ARG A 47 8.04 17.92 13.27
CA ARG A 47 8.16 18.07 11.82
C ARG A 47 9.53 17.63 11.35
N ASP A 48 10.58 18.21 11.90
CA ASP A 48 11.96 17.91 11.48
C ASP A 48 12.35 16.49 11.82
N CYS A 49 11.84 15.97 12.94
CA CYS A 49 12.09 14.62 13.40
C CYS A 49 11.45 13.54 12.49
N LEU A 50 10.25 13.78 11.94
CA LEU A 50 9.52 12.80 11.14
C LEU A 50 9.65 12.98 9.64
N ARG A 51 9.97 14.17 9.15
CA ARG A 51 9.89 14.51 7.72
C ARG A 51 10.59 13.50 6.81
N VAL A 52 11.80 13.09 7.17
CA VAL A 52 12.58 12.16 6.33
C VAL A 52 11.89 10.80 6.21
N GLU A 53 11.41 10.25 7.33
CA GLU A 53 10.73 8.95 7.34
C GLU A 53 9.36 9.02 6.68
N PHE A 54 8.60 10.09 6.94
CA PHE A 54 7.30 10.31 6.30
C PHE A 54 7.42 10.46 4.79
N ASP A 55 8.39 11.27 4.31
CA ASP A 55 8.63 11.45 2.88
C ASP A 55 9.10 10.15 2.22
N SER A 56 9.90 9.35 2.93
CA SER A 56 10.33 8.03 2.45
C SER A 56 9.15 7.07 2.30
N PHE A 57 8.31 6.98 3.34
CA PHE A 57 7.08 6.20 3.35
C PHE A 57 6.13 6.61 2.22
N ALA A 58 5.87 7.92 2.07
CA ALA A 58 4.97 8.44 1.04
C ALA A 58 5.50 8.19 -0.38
N ARG A 59 6.82 8.28 -0.61
CA ARG A 59 7.42 7.95 -1.92
C ARG A 59 7.32 6.46 -2.23
N LEU A 60 7.53 5.60 -1.23
CA LEU A 60 7.41 4.15 -1.39
C LEU A 60 5.98 3.78 -1.82
N LEU A 61 4.97 4.31 -1.13
CA LEU A 61 3.57 4.01 -1.42
C LEU A 61 3.13 4.51 -2.80
N ARG A 62 3.42 5.77 -3.15
CA ARG A 62 3.09 6.31 -4.48
C ARG A 62 3.76 5.54 -5.61
N ARG A 63 5.02 5.09 -5.41
CA ARG A 63 5.72 4.26 -6.40
C ARG A 63 5.02 2.91 -6.56
N HIS A 64 4.58 2.30 -5.47
CA HIS A 64 3.87 1.02 -5.49
C HIS A 64 2.53 1.14 -6.23
N PHE A 65 1.70 2.13 -5.88
CA PHE A 65 0.46 2.40 -6.61
C PHE A 65 0.71 2.65 -8.09
N ALA A 66 1.68 3.49 -8.46
CA ALA A 66 1.99 3.73 -9.87
C ALA A 66 2.40 2.44 -10.62
N GLN A 67 3.08 1.50 -9.95
CA GLN A 67 3.43 0.21 -10.55
C GLN A 67 2.21 -0.69 -10.76
N GLU A 68 1.32 -0.75 -9.78
CA GLU A 68 0.07 -1.53 -9.88
C GLU A 68 -0.88 -0.95 -10.91
N GLU A 69 -1.06 0.38 -10.90
CA GLU A 69 -1.86 1.09 -11.87
C GLU A 69 -1.35 0.90 -13.29
N CYS A 70 -0.05 0.72 -13.52
CA CYS A 70 0.46 0.40 -14.86
C CYS A 70 0.25 -1.06 -15.28
N ALA A 71 -0.09 -1.95 -14.35
CA ALA A 71 -0.27 -3.37 -14.65
C ALA A 71 -1.67 -3.64 -15.23
N GLU A 72 -1.74 -4.45 -16.28
CA GLU A 72 -3.00 -4.82 -16.95
C GLU A 72 -4.07 -5.34 -15.97
N LEU A 73 -3.66 -6.01 -14.90
CA LEU A 73 -4.59 -6.55 -13.90
C LEU A 73 -5.45 -5.46 -13.22
N PHE A 74 -4.89 -4.27 -13.02
CA PHE A 74 -5.55 -3.15 -12.34
C PHE A 74 -6.24 -2.21 -13.33
N GLN A 75 -6.18 -2.51 -14.63
CA GLN A 75 -6.84 -1.74 -15.67
C GLN A 75 -8.28 -2.22 -15.85
N PRO A 76 -9.31 -1.38 -15.58
CA PRO A 76 -10.72 -1.76 -15.68
C PRO A 76 -11.13 -2.28 -17.08
N ASP A 77 -10.41 -1.84 -18.12
CA ASP A 77 -10.65 -2.24 -19.51
C ASP A 77 -10.00 -3.57 -19.91
N CYS A 78 -9.04 -4.03 -19.11
CA CYS A 78 -8.39 -5.34 -19.30
C CYS A 78 -9.13 -6.46 -18.55
N ALA A 79 -10.09 -6.12 -17.69
CA ALA A 79 -10.87 -7.09 -16.93
C ALA A 79 -11.83 -7.87 -17.82
N SER A 80 -11.72 -9.20 -17.80
CA SER A 80 -12.59 -10.11 -18.57
C SER A 80 -13.98 -10.32 -17.96
N THR A 81 -14.21 -9.87 -16.72
CA THR A 81 -15.47 -10.05 -16.01
C THR A 81 -15.95 -8.74 -15.36
N PRO A 82 -17.27 -8.53 -15.20
CA PRO A 82 -17.80 -7.37 -14.48
C PRO A 82 -17.29 -7.27 -13.03
N ALA A 83 -17.07 -8.41 -12.37
CA ALA A 83 -16.51 -8.46 -11.03
C ALA A 83 -15.05 -7.98 -10.99
N GLY A 84 -14.23 -8.42 -11.95
CA GLY A 84 -12.84 -7.95 -12.10
C GLY A 84 -12.77 -6.45 -12.39
N ARG A 85 -13.66 -5.94 -13.25
CA ARG A 85 -13.76 -4.49 -13.52
C ARG A 85 -14.08 -3.69 -12.25
N ARG A 86 -15.12 -4.09 -11.51
CA ARG A 86 -15.50 -3.41 -10.26
C ARG A 86 -14.39 -3.47 -9.20
N TRP A 87 -13.65 -4.58 -9.15
CA TRP A 87 -12.50 -4.67 -8.26
C TRP A 87 -11.42 -3.66 -8.65
N ALA A 88 -11.01 -3.64 -9.93
CA ALA A 88 -10.01 -2.70 -10.42
C ALA A 88 -10.42 -1.24 -10.16
N GLU A 89 -11.66 -0.88 -10.45
CA GLU A 89 -12.20 0.46 -10.17
C GLU A 89 -12.11 0.85 -8.69
N ARG A 90 -12.49 -0.06 -7.78
CA ARG A 90 -12.41 0.18 -6.33
C ARG A 90 -10.98 0.30 -5.83
N THR A 91 -10.07 -0.51 -6.38
CA THR A 91 -8.64 -0.41 -6.03
C THR A 91 -8.07 0.95 -6.45
N LEU A 92 -8.35 1.40 -7.68
CA LEU A 92 -7.94 2.73 -8.15
C LEU A 92 -8.55 3.86 -7.32
N GLU A 93 -9.81 3.72 -6.89
CA GLU A 93 -10.45 4.68 -5.99
C GLU A 93 -9.76 4.71 -4.62
N ALA A 94 -9.42 3.53 -4.06
CA ALA A 94 -8.69 3.41 -2.81
C ALA A 94 -7.30 4.09 -2.90
N HIS A 95 -6.54 3.87 -3.98
CA HIS A 95 -5.23 4.51 -4.19
C HIS A 95 -5.35 6.04 -4.14
N ARG A 96 -6.32 6.62 -4.84
CA ARG A 96 -6.57 8.07 -4.82
C ARG A 96 -6.93 8.57 -3.42
N ALA A 97 -7.73 7.81 -2.67
CA ALA A 97 -8.08 8.16 -1.30
C ALA A 97 -6.84 8.13 -0.38
N PHE A 98 -5.98 7.13 -0.53
CA PHE A 98 -4.71 7.03 0.21
C PHE A 98 -3.75 8.16 -0.14
N GLU A 99 -3.58 8.50 -1.41
CA GLU A 99 -2.77 9.64 -1.84
C GLU A 99 -3.28 10.97 -1.27
N SER A 100 -4.60 11.19 -1.29
CA SER A 100 -5.21 12.38 -0.69
C SER A 100 -4.94 12.47 0.82
N ARG A 101 -4.98 11.34 1.54
CA ARG A 101 -4.67 11.28 2.98
C ARG A 101 -3.19 11.49 3.26
N LEU A 102 -2.30 10.93 2.44
CA LEU A 102 -0.86 11.21 2.50
C LEU A 102 -0.59 12.71 2.33
N ASP A 103 -1.22 13.35 1.36
CA ASP A 103 -1.06 14.79 1.13
C ASP A 103 -1.58 15.61 2.31
N GLN A 104 -2.70 15.21 2.91
CA GLN A 104 -3.23 15.84 4.11
C GLN A 104 -2.26 15.72 5.29
N LEU A 105 -1.75 14.52 5.56
CA LEU A 105 -0.76 14.28 6.62
C LEU A 105 0.54 15.04 6.35
N GLY A 106 0.97 15.15 5.09
CA GLY A 106 2.14 15.96 4.72
C GLY A 106 1.95 17.45 4.97
N ARG A 107 0.77 18.00 4.65
CA ARG A 107 0.40 19.38 5.00
C ARG A 107 0.36 19.57 6.50
N MET A 108 -0.23 18.62 7.23
CA MET A 108 -0.21 18.64 8.68
C MET A 108 1.23 18.69 9.19
N LEU A 109 2.11 17.80 8.76
CA LEU A 109 3.51 17.85 9.21
C LEU A 109 4.20 19.19 8.89
N HIS A 110 3.83 19.87 7.81
CA HIS A 110 4.38 21.18 7.46
C HIS A 110 3.82 22.35 8.28
N ASP A 111 2.50 22.40 8.45
CA ASP A 111 1.75 23.54 9.00
C ASP A 111 1.74 23.57 10.54
N GLY A 112 2.23 22.51 11.20
CA GLY A 112 2.33 22.41 12.66
C GLY A 112 1.00 22.26 13.44
N PRO A 113 0.01 21.46 12.99
CA PRO A 113 -1.17 21.09 13.76
C PRO A 113 -0.77 20.21 14.95
N PRO A 114 -1.71 19.90 15.86
CA PRO A 114 -1.44 19.10 17.03
C PRO A 114 -0.82 17.75 16.65
N ALA A 115 0.28 17.39 17.33
CA ALA A 115 0.98 16.11 17.16
C ALA A 115 0.04 14.90 17.21
N ASP A 116 -0.97 14.95 18.08
CA ASP A 116 -1.94 13.87 18.29
C ASP A 116 -2.82 13.64 17.05
N ALA A 117 -3.29 14.71 16.38
CA ALA A 117 -4.12 14.57 15.18
C ALA A 117 -3.34 13.97 14.00
N PHE A 118 -2.04 14.31 13.88
CA PHE A 118 -1.17 13.70 12.88
C PHE A 118 -0.97 12.20 13.16
N GLU A 119 -0.70 11.84 14.43
CA GLU A 119 -0.51 10.45 14.84
C GLU A 119 -1.76 9.60 14.61
N GLU A 120 -2.94 10.07 15.03
CA GLU A 120 -4.21 9.37 14.80
C GLU A 120 -4.45 9.17 13.30
N GLY A 121 -4.25 10.21 12.49
CA GLY A 121 -4.43 10.14 11.04
C GLY A 121 -3.44 9.18 10.37
N LEU A 122 -2.18 9.15 10.83
CA LEU A 122 -1.15 8.26 10.32
C LEU A 122 -1.44 6.80 10.68
N MET A 123 -1.82 6.52 11.93
CA MET A 123 -2.19 5.17 12.35
C MET A 123 -3.39 4.65 11.54
N ALA A 124 -4.44 5.46 11.43
CA ALA A 124 -5.61 5.09 10.63
C ALA A 124 -5.25 4.88 9.15
N LEU A 125 -4.27 5.61 8.60
CA LEU A 125 -3.82 5.39 7.22
C LEU A 125 -3.09 4.06 7.08
N ILE A 126 -2.21 3.74 8.02
CA ILE A 126 -1.44 2.48 8.00
C ILE A 126 -2.37 1.27 8.16
N ASP A 127 -3.35 1.34 9.05
CA ASP A 127 -4.31 0.25 9.26
C ASP A 127 -5.13 -0.02 8.00
N ASP A 128 -5.70 1.01 7.38
CA ASP A 128 -6.47 0.88 6.14
C ASP A 128 -5.60 0.35 4.97
N LEU A 129 -4.32 0.74 4.92
CA LEU A 129 -3.38 0.21 3.93
C LEU A 129 -3.09 -1.28 4.13
N PHE A 130 -2.96 -1.75 5.37
CA PHE A 130 -2.78 -3.19 5.61
C PHE A 130 -4.03 -4.00 5.24
N GLU A 131 -5.23 -3.47 5.48
CA GLU A 131 -6.45 -4.12 5.02
C GLU A 131 -6.52 -4.20 3.49
N HIS A 132 -6.11 -3.12 2.81
CA HIS A 132 -6.01 -3.05 1.36
C HIS A 132 -5.03 -4.07 0.80
N GLU A 133 -3.78 -4.13 1.31
CA GLU A 133 -2.78 -5.12 0.91
C GLU A 133 -3.29 -6.56 1.05
N LEU A 134 -3.97 -6.87 2.16
CA LEU A 134 -4.51 -8.21 2.41
C LEU A 134 -5.60 -8.58 1.39
N SER A 135 -6.43 -7.61 0.99
CA SER A 135 -7.43 -7.79 -0.05
C SER A 135 -6.78 -8.09 -1.40
N GLU A 136 -5.69 -7.39 -1.74
CA GLU A 136 -4.95 -7.57 -3.00
C GLU A 136 -4.19 -8.90 -3.03
N GLU A 137 -3.46 -9.24 -1.96
CA GLU A 137 -2.73 -10.52 -1.87
C GLU A 137 -3.67 -11.71 -2.06
N ARG A 138 -4.85 -11.68 -1.45
CA ARG A 138 -5.87 -12.73 -1.60
C ARG A 138 -6.38 -12.83 -3.02
N LEU A 139 -6.68 -11.71 -3.68
CA LEU A 139 -7.19 -11.76 -5.04
C LEU A 139 -6.12 -12.28 -6.00
N VAL A 140 -4.90 -11.78 -5.89
CA VAL A 140 -3.80 -12.23 -6.75
C VAL A 140 -3.53 -13.71 -6.54
N GLN A 141 -3.51 -14.18 -5.30
CA GLN A 141 -3.34 -15.59 -5.02
C GLN A 141 -4.39 -16.44 -5.73
N ARG A 142 -5.67 -16.01 -5.70
CA ARG A 142 -6.74 -16.67 -6.46
C ARG A 142 -6.47 -16.63 -7.97
N LEU A 143 -6.12 -15.48 -8.54
CA LEU A 143 -5.91 -15.33 -10.00
C LEU A 143 -4.65 -16.05 -10.54
N VAL A 144 -3.65 -16.26 -9.69
CA VAL A 144 -2.37 -16.89 -10.05
C VAL A 144 -2.41 -18.41 -9.84
N PHE A 145 -3.12 -18.89 -8.81
CA PHE A 145 -3.04 -20.28 -8.36
C PHE A 145 -4.36 -21.06 -8.43
N GLU A 146 -5.51 -20.39 -8.52
CA GLU A 146 -6.83 -21.04 -8.67
C GLU A 146 -7.34 -20.76 -10.11
N GLU A 147 -7.76 -21.81 -10.83
CA GLU A 147 -8.11 -21.71 -12.27
C GLU A 147 -9.21 -20.68 -12.58
N SER A 148 -9.21 -20.16 -13.82
CA SER A 148 -10.10 -19.11 -14.35
C SER A 148 -11.62 -19.39 -14.29
N GLU A 149 -12.05 -20.54 -13.81
CA GLU A 149 -13.46 -20.96 -13.69
C GLU A 149 -13.94 -20.81 -12.24
N GLY A 150 -14.22 -19.57 -11.80
CA GLY A 150 -14.78 -19.40 -10.45
C GLY A 150 -14.72 -18.01 -9.85
N LEU A 151 -14.88 -16.94 -10.64
CA LEU A 151 -15.22 -15.62 -10.10
C LEU A 151 -16.74 -15.54 -9.85
N ASP A 152 -17.29 -16.49 -9.10
CA ASP A 152 -18.60 -16.36 -8.46
C ASP A 152 -18.33 -15.79 -7.06
N ILE A 153 -18.07 -14.48 -7.01
CA ILE A 153 -17.95 -13.77 -5.75
C ILE A 153 -19.29 -13.06 -5.53
N GLY A 154 -20.12 -13.63 -4.66
CA GLY A 154 -21.18 -12.91 -4.00
C GLY A 154 -20.58 -11.75 -3.20
N LEU A 155 -20.53 -10.58 -3.83
CA LEU A 155 -20.37 -9.27 -3.21
C LEU A 155 -21.63 -8.47 -3.55
#